data_AF-A0A847RV06-F1
#
_entry.id   AF-A0A847RV06-F1
#
_cell.length_a   1.000
_cell.length_b   1.000
_cell.length_c   1.000
_cell.angle_alpha   90.00
_cell.angle_beta   90.00
_cell.angle_gamma   90.00
#
_symmetry.space_group_name_H-M   'P 1'
#
loop_
_entity.id
_entity.type
_entity.pdbx_description
1 polymer ?
#
loop_
_entity_poly.entity_id
_entity_poly.type
_entity_poly.pdbx_seq_one_letter_code
_entity_poly.pdbx_strand_id
1 'polypeptide(L)'
;MTSNELSDSQLLRYSRHILLEELGIEGQQQLLAAKVLVVGMGGLGSAATPYLAAGGIGALHLADGDQVDLTNLQRQIVHHESRVGMNKAQSAAVYLQQLNPALTLQLLPQDLAADSLAAAVSAVDLVLDCSDRFATRQAVNQACVAAAKPLVSGSALGFAGQLVVFDVRQANSPCYHCLFPAGAETGEQRCATFGVLSPLVGVIGALQATEAIKRLCGLDPDAVGRLLMYDSLRGDWRSIRVPRDPACPVCHAR
;
A
#
# COMPACT_ATOMS: atom_id res chain seq x y z
N MET A 1 -25.51 20.29 4.75
CA MET A 1 -25.22 19.56 6.00
C MET A 1 -25.28 18.08 5.68
N THR A 2 -24.18 17.49 5.21
CA THR A 2 -24.10 16.04 5.04
C THR A 2 -23.67 15.48 6.38
N SER A 3 -24.58 14.84 7.09
CA SER A 3 -24.32 14.23 8.39
C SER A 3 -23.24 13.17 8.22
N ASN A 4 -22.01 13.51 8.61
CA ASN A 4 -20.86 12.60 8.60
C ASN A 4 -20.88 11.68 9.84
N GLU A 5 -22.05 11.47 10.44
CA GLU A 5 -22.20 10.75 11.69
C GLU A 5 -22.07 9.25 11.46
N LEU A 6 -21.33 8.59 12.35
CA LEU A 6 -21.18 7.14 12.34
C LEU A 6 -22.49 6.49 12.78
N SER A 7 -22.93 5.45 12.07
CA SER A 7 -24.05 4.65 12.54
C SER A 7 -23.70 3.89 13.83
N ASP A 8 -24.70 3.48 14.62
CA ASP A 8 -24.48 2.65 15.82
C ASP A 8 -23.65 1.38 15.52
N SER A 9 -23.89 0.77 14.36
CA SER A 9 -23.13 -0.40 13.91
C SER A 9 -21.66 -0.06 13.60
N GLN A 10 -21.38 1.11 13.03
CA GLN A 10 -20.02 1.59 12.80
C GLN A 10 -19.33 1.99 14.11
N LEU A 11 -20.03 2.66 15.03
CA LEU A 11 -19.53 2.98 16.36
C LEU A 11 -19.13 1.72 17.13
N LEU A 12 -19.97 0.68 17.09
CA LEU A 12 -19.68 -0.60 17.73
C LEU A 12 -18.47 -1.30 17.07
N ARG A 13 -18.48 -1.41 15.74
CA ARG A 13 -17.44 -2.11 14.96
C ARG A 13 -16.06 -1.48 15.12
N TYR A 14 -15.99 -0.15 15.09
CA TYR A 14 -14.74 0.60 15.15
C TYR A 14 -14.43 1.16 16.54
N SER A 15 -15.15 0.71 17.58
CA SER A 15 -14.99 1.18 18.96
C SER A 15 -13.54 1.19 19.44
N ARG A 16 -12.73 0.19 19.08
CA ARG A 16 -11.30 0.11 19.46
C ARG A 16 -10.42 1.13 18.76
N HIS A 17 -10.75 1.52 17.54
CA HIS A 17 -10.09 2.62 16.83
C HIS A 17 -10.50 3.97 17.40
N ILE A 18 -11.81 4.17 17.64
CA ILE A 18 -12.37 5.42 18.16
C ILE A 18 -11.83 5.76 19.56
N LEU A 19 -11.49 4.75 20.37
CA LEU A 19 -10.92 4.95 21.71
C LEU A 19 -9.46 5.42 21.69
N LEU A 20 -8.77 5.42 20.55
CA LEU A 20 -7.41 5.97 20.44
C LEU A 20 -7.51 7.49 20.37
N GLU A 21 -6.82 8.19 21.28
CA GLU A 21 -6.90 9.65 21.42
C GLU A 21 -6.51 10.37 20.13
N GLU A 22 -5.48 9.89 19.44
CA GLU A 22 -4.99 10.47 18.20
C GLU A 22 -5.93 10.24 17.00
N LEU A 23 -6.81 9.24 17.07
CA LEU A 23 -7.70 8.88 15.96
C LEU A 23 -9.13 9.36 16.18
N GLY A 24 -9.74 9.00 17.32
CA GLY A 24 -11.08 9.44 17.69
C GLY A 24 -12.18 9.10 16.68
N ILE A 25 -13.32 9.76 16.82
CA ILE A 25 -14.44 9.66 15.87
C ILE A 25 -14.06 10.27 14.52
N GLU A 26 -13.35 11.40 14.55
CA GLU A 26 -13.00 12.20 13.38
C GLU A 26 -12.07 11.45 12.43
N GLY A 27 -11.02 10.81 12.95
CA GLY A 27 -10.14 9.96 12.15
C GLY A 27 -10.87 8.74 11.59
N GLN A 28 -11.79 8.14 12.34
CA GLN A 28 -12.59 7.03 11.81
C GLN A 28 -13.53 7.47 10.67
N GLN A 29 -14.11 8.67 10.75
CA GLN A 29 -14.88 9.26 9.65
C GLN A 29 -14.01 9.52 8.42
N GLN A 30 -12.78 10.00 8.60
CA GLN A 30 -11.82 10.19 7.52
C GLN A 30 -11.47 8.86 6.83
N LEU A 31 -11.24 7.78 7.60
CA LEU A 31 -11.01 6.45 7.04
C LEU A 31 -12.20 5.96 6.21
N LEU A 32 -13.43 6.12 6.72
CA LEU A 32 -14.65 5.69 6.02
C LEU A 32 -14.92 6.49 4.74
N ALA A 33 -14.42 7.72 4.66
CA ALA A 33 -14.51 8.54 3.45
C ALA A 33 -13.38 8.27 2.45
N ALA A 34 -12.26 7.69 2.91
CA ALA A 34 -11.05 7.54 2.12
C ALA A 34 -11.09 6.39 1.12
N LYS A 35 -10.38 6.59 0.00
CA LYS A 35 -10.16 5.62 -1.06
C LYS A 35 -8.67 5.32 -1.20
N VAL A 36 -8.31 4.04 -1.24
CA VAL A 36 -6.90 3.62 -1.40
C VAL A 36 -6.75 2.74 -2.63
N LEU A 37 -5.80 3.08 -3.50
CA LEU A 37 -5.37 2.20 -4.59
C LEU A 37 -4.28 1.26 -4.07
N VAL A 38 -4.44 -0.04 -4.33
CA VAL A 38 -3.46 -1.08 -4.01
C VAL A 38 -2.97 -1.67 -5.32
N VAL A 39 -1.70 -1.44 -5.63
CA VAL A 39 -1.05 -1.97 -6.84
C VAL A 39 -0.29 -3.24 -6.47
N GLY A 40 -0.85 -4.38 -6.84
CA GLY A 40 -0.35 -5.71 -6.49
C GLY A 40 -1.11 -6.32 -5.31
N MET A 41 -1.77 -7.44 -5.57
CA MET A 41 -2.42 -8.34 -4.60
C MET A 41 -1.58 -9.58 -4.33
N GLY A 42 -0.25 -9.44 -4.40
CA GLY A 42 0.71 -10.44 -3.94
C GLY A 42 0.83 -10.51 -2.41
N GLY A 43 2.00 -10.90 -1.90
CA GLY A 43 2.22 -11.09 -0.45
C GLY A 43 1.96 -9.81 0.38
N LEU A 44 2.44 -8.67 -0.11
CA LEU A 44 2.28 -7.37 0.55
C LEU A 44 0.83 -6.86 0.51
N GLY A 45 0.20 -6.86 -0.67
CA GLY A 45 -1.20 -6.44 -0.81
C GLY A 45 -2.15 -7.35 -0.03
N SER A 46 -1.90 -8.65 -0.05
CA SER A 46 -2.61 -9.63 0.77
C SER A 46 -2.44 -9.39 2.27
N ALA A 47 -1.30 -8.88 2.72
CA ALA A 47 -1.09 -8.57 4.13
C ALA A 47 -1.68 -7.20 4.52
N ALA A 48 -1.61 -6.20 3.65
CA ALA A 48 -2.04 -4.83 3.95
C ALA A 48 -3.56 -4.66 3.91
N THR A 49 -4.22 -5.21 2.88
CA THR A 49 -5.64 -4.95 2.62
C THR A 49 -6.60 -5.44 3.70
N PRO A 50 -6.38 -6.57 4.39
CA PRO A 50 -7.23 -6.97 5.50
C PRO A 50 -7.25 -5.93 6.63
N TYR A 51 -6.11 -5.33 6.96
CA TYR A 51 -6.04 -4.30 8.00
C TYR A 51 -6.75 -3.01 7.58
N LEU A 52 -6.61 -2.58 6.32
CA LEU A 52 -7.35 -1.42 5.80
C LEU A 52 -8.87 -1.67 5.79
N ALA A 53 -9.30 -2.84 5.32
CA ALA A 53 -10.70 -3.23 5.29
C ALA A 53 -11.30 -3.34 6.70
N ALA A 54 -10.61 -4.02 7.63
CA ALA A 54 -11.06 -4.15 9.01
C ALA A 54 -11.03 -2.82 9.77
N GLY A 55 -10.05 -1.95 9.47
CA GLY A 55 -9.90 -0.61 10.04
C GLY A 55 -10.91 0.42 9.54
N GLY A 56 -11.75 0.05 8.58
CA GLY A 56 -12.86 0.88 8.10
C GLY A 56 -12.48 1.86 7.02
N ILE A 57 -11.53 1.52 6.15
CA ILE A 57 -11.34 2.25 4.89
C ILE A 57 -12.65 2.22 4.07
N GLY A 58 -13.04 3.34 3.49
CA GLY A 58 -14.29 3.46 2.72
C GLY A 58 -14.27 2.65 1.43
N ALA A 59 -13.17 2.78 0.66
CA ALA A 59 -12.99 2.04 -0.57
C ALA A 59 -11.56 1.55 -0.80
N LEU A 60 -11.44 0.36 -1.39
CA LEU A 60 -10.19 -0.15 -1.94
C LEU A 60 -10.32 -0.36 -3.45
N HIS A 61 -9.38 0.22 -4.21
CA HIS A 61 -9.20 -0.09 -5.62
C HIS A 61 -8.08 -1.12 -5.73
N LEU A 62 -8.38 -2.33 -6.20
CA LEU A 62 -7.44 -3.44 -6.24
C LEU A 62 -6.97 -3.67 -7.66
N ALA A 63 -5.67 -3.46 -7.91
CA ALA A 63 -5.06 -3.65 -9.22
C ALA A 63 -4.08 -4.82 -9.20
N ASP A 64 -4.37 -5.86 -9.99
CA ASP A 64 -3.47 -6.98 -10.19
C ASP A 64 -3.82 -7.71 -11.51
N GLY A 65 -2.83 -7.90 -12.37
CA GLY A 65 -2.98 -8.62 -13.64
C GLY A 65 -2.82 -10.14 -13.54
N ASP A 66 -2.31 -10.65 -12.43
CA ASP A 66 -2.01 -12.07 -12.27
C ASP A 66 -3.24 -12.89 -11.83
N GLN A 67 -3.10 -14.20 -11.99
CA GLN A 67 -3.98 -15.19 -11.39
C GLN A 67 -3.38 -15.77 -10.12
N VAL A 68 -4.23 -16.27 -9.23
CA VAL A 68 -3.82 -17.03 -8.06
C VAL A 68 -3.15 -18.32 -8.51
N ASP A 69 -1.95 -18.58 -8.01
CA ASP A 69 -1.21 -19.81 -8.23
C ASP A 69 -0.98 -20.57 -6.90
N LEU A 70 -0.85 -21.90 -6.95
CA LEU A 70 -0.64 -22.70 -5.74
C LEU A 70 0.62 -22.26 -4.96
N THR A 71 1.71 -21.90 -5.65
CA THR A 71 2.97 -21.45 -5.03
C THR A 71 2.84 -20.11 -4.30
N ASN A 72 1.74 -19.39 -4.55
CA ASN A 72 1.47 -18.10 -3.94
C ASN A 72 0.88 -18.23 -2.52
N LEU A 73 0.16 -19.33 -2.26
CA LEU A 73 -0.66 -19.49 -1.05
C LEU A 73 0.15 -19.53 0.25
N GLN A 74 1.45 -19.84 0.18
CA GLN A 74 2.34 -19.81 1.34
C GLN A 74 2.47 -18.41 1.98
N ARG A 75 2.19 -17.33 1.23
CA ARG A 75 2.32 -15.94 1.70
C ARG A 75 1.18 -14.99 1.31
N GLN A 76 0.27 -15.40 0.44
CA GLN A 76 -0.85 -14.58 -0.04
C GLN A 76 -2.16 -15.03 0.62
N ILE A 77 -2.28 -14.72 1.91
CA ILE A 77 -3.30 -15.23 2.83
C ILE A 77 -4.74 -14.79 2.54
N VAL A 78 -4.97 -13.83 1.64
CA VAL A 78 -6.33 -13.44 1.17
C VAL A 78 -6.83 -14.36 0.07
N HIS A 79 -5.95 -15.16 -0.53
CA HIS A 79 -6.30 -16.17 -1.51
C HIS A 79 -6.52 -17.52 -0.84
N HIS A 80 -7.16 -18.42 -1.57
CA HIS A 80 -7.48 -19.75 -1.09
C HIS A 80 -7.27 -20.75 -2.23
N GLU A 81 -6.99 -22.00 -1.88
CA GLU A 81 -6.70 -23.06 -2.85
C GLU A 81 -7.84 -23.27 -3.85
N SER A 82 -9.10 -23.17 -3.39
CA SER A 82 -10.28 -23.25 -4.28
C SER A 82 -10.41 -22.11 -5.30
N ARG A 83 -9.55 -21.07 -5.22
CA ARG A 83 -9.53 -19.92 -6.13
C ARG A 83 -8.28 -19.87 -7.01
N VAL A 84 -7.49 -20.94 -7.06
CA VAL A 84 -6.38 -21.05 -8.04
C VAL A 84 -6.92 -20.88 -9.46
N GLY A 85 -6.23 -20.07 -10.27
CA GLY A 85 -6.65 -19.65 -11.62
C GLY A 85 -7.58 -18.42 -11.66
N MET A 86 -8.13 -17.99 -10.53
CA MET A 86 -8.90 -16.74 -10.45
C MET A 86 -7.94 -15.54 -10.46
N ASN A 87 -8.31 -14.41 -11.08
CA ASN A 87 -7.52 -13.18 -10.98
C ASN A 87 -7.33 -12.76 -9.50
N LYS A 88 -6.14 -12.29 -9.13
CA LYS A 88 -5.82 -11.98 -7.73
C LYS A 88 -6.66 -10.85 -7.15
N ALA A 89 -6.93 -9.79 -7.89
CA ALA A 89 -7.79 -8.70 -7.42
C ALA A 89 -9.22 -9.21 -7.13
N GLN A 90 -9.75 -10.06 -8.01
CA GLN A 90 -11.06 -10.69 -7.81
C GLN A 90 -11.06 -11.68 -6.63
N SER A 91 -10.04 -12.52 -6.50
CA SER A 91 -9.91 -13.49 -5.41
C SER A 91 -9.79 -12.79 -4.04
N ALA A 92 -9.03 -11.71 -3.96
CA ALA A 92 -8.92 -10.91 -2.74
C ALA A 92 -10.25 -10.23 -2.38
N ALA A 93 -11.01 -9.76 -3.37
CA ALA A 93 -12.31 -9.13 -3.15
C ALA A 93 -13.27 -10.05 -2.39
N VAL A 94 -13.28 -11.35 -2.70
CA VAL A 94 -14.09 -12.35 -2.00
C VAL A 94 -13.77 -12.36 -0.50
N TYR A 95 -12.48 -12.38 -0.13
CA TYR A 95 -12.05 -12.36 1.26
C TYR A 95 -12.39 -11.03 1.95
N LEU A 96 -12.09 -9.91 1.29
CA LEU A 96 -12.27 -8.58 1.88
C LEU A 96 -13.75 -8.23 2.09
N GLN A 97 -14.63 -8.65 1.20
CA GLN A 97 -16.07 -8.46 1.35
C GLN A 97 -16.64 -9.27 2.53
N GLN A 98 -16.12 -10.48 2.78
CA GLN A 98 -16.48 -11.27 3.96
C GLN A 98 -15.97 -10.62 5.24
N LEU A 99 -14.77 -10.05 5.21
CA LEU A 99 -14.17 -9.37 6.34
C LEU A 99 -14.93 -8.09 6.71
N ASN A 100 -15.26 -7.24 5.73
CA ASN A 100 -16.03 -6.03 5.93
C ASN A 100 -17.06 -5.82 4.79
N PRO A 101 -18.33 -6.23 4.99
CA PRO A 101 -19.36 -6.09 3.96
C PRO A 101 -19.71 -4.64 3.58
N ALA A 102 -19.33 -3.65 4.39
CA ALA A 102 -19.56 -2.23 4.10
C ALA A 102 -18.46 -1.62 3.21
N LEU A 103 -17.35 -2.34 2.99
CA LEU A 103 -16.26 -1.88 2.14
C LEU A 103 -16.70 -1.77 0.68
N THR A 104 -16.38 -0.66 0.03
CA THR A 104 -16.53 -0.53 -1.42
C THR A 104 -15.28 -1.05 -2.13
N LEU A 105 -15.44 -1.94 -3.10
CA LEU A 105 -14.33 -2.51 -3.86
C LEU A 105 -14.44 -2.13 -5.35
N GLN A 106 -13.37 -1.55 -5.89
CA GLN A 106 -13.20 -1.39 -7.34
C GLN A 106 -12.10 -2.32 -7.81
N LEU A 107 -12.43 -3.23 -8.73
CA LEU A 107 -11.48 -4.23 -9.23
C LEU A 107 -10.90 -3.79 -10.56
N LEU A 108 -9.57 -3.85 -10.67
CA LEU A 108 -8.79 -3.54 -11.86
C LEU A 108 -7.98 -4.82 -12.19
N PRO A 109 -8.59 -5.84 -12.81
CA PRO A 109 -7.99 -7.16 -13.01
C PRO A 109 -6.99 -7.17 -14.18
N GLN A 110 -6.07 -6.21 -14.18
CA GLN A 110 -5.06 -5.99 -15.21
C GLN A 110 -3.85 -5.28 -14.62
N ASP A 111 -2.72 -5.40 -15.30
CA ASP A 111 -1.57 -4.51 -15.06
C ASP A 111 -1.94 -3.08 -15.43
N LEU A 112 -1.70 -2.14 -14.50
CA LEU A 112 -1.91 -0.72 -14.76
C LEU A 112 -0.69 -0.12 -15.47
N ALA A 113 -0.94 0.57 -16.57
CA ALA A 113 0.07 1.26 -17.35
C ALA A 113 -0.47 2.57 -17.92
N ALA A 114 0.44 3.54 -18.12
CA ALA A 114 0.17 4.83 -18.75
C ALA A 114 -1.16 5.47 -18.25
N ASP A 115 -2.10 5.74 -19.15
CA ASP A 115 -3.36 6.43 -18.86
C ASP A 115 -4.23 5.68 -17.84
N SER A 116 -4.23 4.34 -17.86
CA SER A 116 -5.01 3.55 -16.89
C SER A 116 -4.47 3.70 -15.47
N LEU A 117 -3.14 3.78 -15.32
CA LEU A 117 -2.49 4.03 -14.05
C LEU A 117 -2.76 5.47 -13.58
N ALA A 118 -2.62 6.46 -14.46
CA ALA A 118 -2.87 7.86 -14.14
C ALA A 118 -4.33 8.09 -13.68
N ALA A 119 -5.30 7.47 -14.37
CA ALA A 119 -6.71 7.53 -14.01
C ALA A 119 -6.97 6.87 -12.63
N ALA A 120 -6.40 5.68 -12.39
CA ALA A 120 -6.58 4.97 -11.13
C ALA A 120 -5.99 5.74 -9.93
N VAL A 121 -4.80 6.32 -10.10
CA VAL A 121 -4.13 7.12 -9.06
C VAL A 121 -4.91 8.41 -8.77
N SER A 122 -5.42 9.07 -9.81
CA SER A 122 -6.18 10.32 -9.65
C SER A 122 -7.51 10.11 -8.90
N ALA A 123 -8.08 8.92 -8.98
CA ALA A 123 -9.37 8.57 -8.38
C ALA A 123 -9.34 8.23 -6.88
N VAL A 124 -8.15 8.19 -6.26
CA VAL A 124 -7.96 7.78 -4.86
C VAL A 124 -7.26 8.85 -4.03
N ASP A 125 -7.25 8.68 -2.71
CA ASP A 125 -6.62 9.60 -1.77
C ASP A 125 -5.17 9.22 -1.45
N LEU A 126 -4.86 7.93 -1.51
CA LEU A 126 -3.54 7.36 -1.22
C LEU A 126 -3.28 6.11 -2.06
N VAL A 127 -2.01 5.84 -2.37
CA VAL A 127 -1.58 4.65 -3.11
C VAL A 127 -0.67 3.77 -2.25
N LEU A 128 -0.95 2.47 -2.22
CA LEU A 128 -0.04 1.43 -1.76
C LEU A 128 0.63 0.78 -2.96
N ASP A 129 1.96 0.89 -3.03
CA ASP A 129 2.76 0.07 -3.93
C ASP A 129 3.14 -1.25 -3.24
N CYS A 130 2.46 -2.31 -3.65
CA CYS A 130 2.64 -3.68 -3.20
C CYS A 130 3.19 -4.57 -4.33
N SER A 131 3.72 -3.96 -5.40
CA SER A 131 4.26 -4.66 -6.57
C SER A 131 5.66 -5.22 -6.29
N ASP A 132 6.13 -6.17 -7.09
CA ASP A 132 7.46 -6.77 -6.96
C ASP A 132 8.39 -6.42 -8.14
N ARG A 133 7.92 -5.63 -9.11
CA ARG A 133 8.66 -5.20 -10.31
C ARG A 133 9.14 -3.76 -10.18
N PHE A 134 10.42 -3.50 -10.39
CA PHE A 134 10.99 -2.15 -10.28
C PHE A 134 10.34 -1.17 -11.26
N ALA A 135 10.09 -1.62 -12.50
CA ALA A 135 9.41 -0.83 -13.52
C ALA A 135 8.02 -0.36 -13.05
N THR A 136 7.24 -1.23 -12.41
CA THR A 136 5.93 -0.87 -11.85
C THR A 136 6.08 0.17 -10.74
N ARG A 137 7.05 -0.01 -9.82
CA ARG A 137 7.32 0.96 -8.74
C ARG A 137 7.67 2.35 -9.27
N GLN A 138 8.50 2.42 -10.31
CA GLN A 138 8.85 3.68 -10.98
C GLN A 138 7.63 4.34 -11.62
N ALA A 139 6.80 3.58 -12.35
CA ALA A 139 5.60 4.08 -12.98
C ALA A 139 4.57 4.59 -11.96
N VAL A 140 4.32 3.83 -10.89
CA VAL A 140 3.43 4.22 -9.79
C VAL A 140 3.93 5.49 -9.12
N ASN A 141 5.24 5.57 -8.86
CA ASN A 141 5.85 6.79 -8.33
C ASN A 141 5.60 7.99 -9.24
N GLN A 142 5.90 7.90 -10.53
CA GLN A 142 5.68 9.00 -11.49
C GLN A 142 4.21 9.44 -11.54
N ALA A 143 3.27 8.49 -11.50
CA ALA A 143 1.84 8.81 -11.48
C ALA A 143 1.41 9.50 -10.18
N CYS A 144 1.86 9.00 -9.01
CA CYS A 144 1.56 9.61 -7.71
C CYS A 144 2.11 11.03 -7.62
N VAL A 145 3.33 11.21 -8.13
CA VAL A 145 4.00 12.49 -8.26
C VAL A 145 3.17 13.48 -9.07
N ALA A 146 2.73 13.08 -10.26
CA ALA A 146 2.00 13.95 -11.18
C ALA A 146 0.62 14.33 -10.61
N ALA A 147 -0.03 13.40 -9.90
CA ALA A 147 -1.35 13.59 -9.30
C ALA A 147 -1.31 14.14 -7.86
N ALA A 148 -0.11 14.48 -7.34
CA ALA A 148 0.12 14.90 -5.96
C ALA A 148 -0.50 13.96 -4.90
N LYS A 149 -0.39 12.64 -5.12
CA LYS A 149 -0.90 11.61 -4.22
C LYS A 149 0.21 11.04 -3.32
N PRO A 150 -0.05 10.83 -2.02
CA PRO A 150 0.82 10.06 -1.15
C PRO A 150 1.00 8.64 -1.66
N LEU A 151 2.22 8.13 -1.53
CA LEU A 151 2.62 6.78 -1.90
C LEU A 151 3.30 6.11 -0.70
N VAL A 152 2.78 4.95 -0.30
CA VAL A 152 3.43 4.07 0.66
C VAL A 152 3.94 2.85 -0.09
N SER A 153 5.25 2.74 -0.22
CA SER A 153 5.92 1.67 -0.98
C SER A 153 6.58 0.69 -0.02
N GLY A 154 6.24 -0.59 -0.18
CA GLY A 154 6.81 -1.70 0.59
C GLY A 154 7.52 -2.69 -0.32
N SER A 155 8.58 -3.34 0.16
CA SER A 155 9.27 -4.43 -0.55
C SER A 155 9.74 -5.51 0.42
N ALA A 156 9.89 -6.74 -0.07
CA ALA A 156 10.37 -7.86 0.72
C ALA A 156 11.09 -8.88 -0.17
N LEU A 157 12.29 -9.30 0.23
CA LEU A 157 13.09 -10.30 -0.47
C LEU A 157 13.90 -11.12 0.56
N GLY A 158 13.83 -12.45 0.48
CA GLY A 158 14.48 -13.33 1.46
C GLY A 158 13.99 -13.03 2.88
N PHE A 159 14.90 -12.48 3.70
CA PHE A 159 14.64 -12.06 5.07
C PHE A 159 14.63 -10.52 5.25
N ALA A 160 14.83 -9.76 4.18
CA ALA A 160 14.94 -8.30 4.20
C ALA A 160 13.65 -7.64 3.72
N GLY A 161 13.07 -6.77 4.55
CA GLY A 161 11.89 -5.96 4.23
C GLY A 161 12.22 -4.48 4.24
N GLN A 162 11.52 -3.71 3.42
CA GLN A 162 11.65 -2.26 3.38
C GLN A 162 10.29 -1.58 3.29
N LEU A 163 10.20 -0.38 3.87
CA LEU A 163 9.04 0.49 3.81
C LEU A 163 9.49 1.93 3.69
N VAL A 164 8.82 2.69 2.83
CA VAL A 164 9.02 4.14 2.72
C VAL A 164 7.73 4.84 2.36
N VAL A 165 7.51 6.00 2.95
CA VAL A 165 6.39 6.90 2.64
C VAL A 165 6.92 8.09 1.86
N PHE A 166 6.29 8.37 0.72
CA PHE A 166 6.50 9.56 -0.08
C PHE A 166 5.21 10.38 -0.07
N ASP A 167 5.30 11.66 0.24
CA ASP A 167 4.17 12.58 0.18
C ASP A 167 4.61 13.87 -0.47
N VAL A 168 4.43 13.93 -1.78
CA VAL A 168 4.95 15.01 -2.63
C VAL A 168 4.23 16.33 -2.42
N ARG A 169 3.15 16.34 -1.63
CA ARG A 169 2.49 17.56 -1.14
C ARG A 169 3.38 18.30 -0.14
N GLN A 170 4.37 17.62 0.46
CA GLN A 170 5.38 18.22 1.31
C GLN A 170 6.62 18.60 0.49
N ALA A 171 7.04 19.87 0.55
CA ALA A 171 8.12 20.43 -0.28
C ALA A 171 9.45 19.66 -0.19
N ASN A 172 9.76 19.12 0.99
CA ASN A 172 11.01 18.40 1.25
C ASN A 172 10.91 16.88 1.02
N SER A 173 9.75 16.37 0.61
CA SER A 173 9.59 14.93 0.35
C SER A 173 10.46 14.52 -0.84
N PRO A 174 11.28 13.46 -0.71
CA PRO A 174 11.83 12.78 -1.87
C PRO A 174 10.68 12.09 -2.64
N CYS A 175 11.01 11.52 -3.79
CA CYS A 175 10.17 10.52 -4.45
C CYS A 175 10.93 9.20 -4.55
N TYR A 176 10.28 8.12 -4.98
CA TYR A 176 10.93 6.82 -5.13
C TYR A 176 12.19 6.90 -6.00
N HIS A 177 12.15 7.70 -7.07
CA HIS A 177 13.30 7.87 -7.96
C HIS A 177 14.51 8.57 -7.29
N CYS A 178 14.29 9.43 -6.29
CA CYS A 178 15.41 10.01 -5.52
C CYS A 178 16.16 8.94 -4.71
N LEU A 179 15.42 7.93 -4.23
CA LEU A 179 15.99 6.82 -3.47
C LEU A 179 16.59 5.76 -4.38
N PHE A 180 15.89 5.42 -5.46
CA PHE A 180 16.26 4.39 -6.42
C PHE A 180 16.18 4.95 -7.84
N PRO A 181 17.26 5.56 -8.35
CA PRO A 181 17.31 6.08 -9.72
C PRO A 181 17.15 4.97 -10.78
N ALA A 182 16.69 5.34 -11.98
CA ALA A 182 16.63 4.42 -13.10
C ALA A 182 18.04 3.88 -13.43
N GLY A 183 18.15 2.58 -13.70
CA GLY A 183 19.46 1.93 -13.92
C GLY A 183 20.21 1.53 -12.64
N ALA A 184 19.68 1.82 -11.44
CA ALA A 184 20.16 1.23 -10.18
C ALA A 184 19.81 -0.27 -10.04
N GLU A 185 19.24 -0.87 -11.08
CA GLU A 185 18.77 -2.24 -11.17
C GLU A 185 19.94 -3.24 -11.21
N THR A 186 20.66 -3.40 -10.11
CA THR A 186 21.58 -4.53 -9.96
C THR A 186 20.81 -5.78 -9.52
N GLY A 187 19.96 -6.31 -10.40
CA GLY A 187 19.45 -7.69 -10.27
C GLY A 187 17.96 -7.88 -10.05
N GLU A 188 17.08 -7.24 -10.83
CA GLU A 188 15.65 -7.66 -10.89
C GLU A 188 15.49 -9.17 -11.16
N GLN A 189 16.41 -9.77 -11.93
CA GLN A 189 16.47 -11.22 -12.14
C GLN A 189 16.65 -12.05 -10.85
N ARG A 190 17.00 -11.42 -9.71
CA ARG A 190 17.17 -12.11 -8.42
C ARG A 190 15.83 -12.34 -7.69
N CYS A 191 14.81 -11.49 -7.84
CA CYS A 191 13.56 -11.65 -7.08
C CYS A 191 12.78 -12.95 -7.40
N ALA A 192 12.84 -13.41 -8.66
CA ALA A 192 12.21 -14.66 -9.07
C ALA A 192 13.01 -15.92 -8.64
N THR A 193 14.31 -15.77 -8.37
CA THR A 193 15.21 -16.87 -7.99
C THR A 193 15.37 -17.01 -6.47
N PHE A 194 15.18 -15.92 -5.72
CA PHE A 194 15.28 -15.91 -4.26
C PHE A 194 13.89 -16.05 -3.63
N GLY A 195 13.75 -17.02 -2.71
CA GLY A 195 12.54 -17.17 -1.92
C GLY A 195 12.27 -15.95 -1.02
N VAL A 196 11.10 -15.93 -0.40
CA VAL A 196 10.73 -14.90 0.58
C VAL A 196 10.07 -15.58 1.79
N LEU A 197 10.46 -15.14 2.98
CA LEU A 197 9.87 -15.60 4.22
C LEU A 197 8.41 -15.15 4.32
N SER A 198 7.47 -16.06 4.52
CA SER A 198 6.02 -15.74 4.56
C SER A 198 5.65 -14.66 5.59
N PRO A 199 6.03 -14.76 6.88
CA PRO A 199 5.77 -13.70 7.86
C PRO A 199 6.34 -12.33 7.51
N LEU A 200 7.45 -12.26 6.75
CA LEU A 200 8.08 -10.98 6.40
C LEU A 200 7.15 -10.10 5.58
N VAL A 201 6.47 -10.67 4.57
CA VAL A 201 5.49 -9.89 3.79
C VAL A 201 4.30 -9.47 4.65
N GLY A 202 3.94 -10.28 5.65
CA GLY A 202 2.96 -9.95 6.68
C GLY A 202 3.33 -8.68 7.45
N VAL A 203 4.56 -8.65 7.98
CA VAL A 203 5.09 -7.50 8.75
C VAL A 203 5.10 -6.23 7.89
N ILE A 204 5.68 -6.29 6.68
CA ILE A 204 5.79 -5.10 5.83
C ILE A 204 4.42 -4.62 5.34
N GLY A 205 3.51 -5.54 4.96
CA GLY A 205 2.16 -5.16 4.55
C GLY A 205 1.34 -4.54 5.69
N ALA A 206 1.45 -5.05 6.90
CA ALA A 206 0.81 -4.44 8.08
C ALA A 206 1.36 -3.02 8.35
N LEU A 207 2.67 -2.81 8.16
CA LEU A 207 3.26 -1.48 8.26
C LEU A 207 2.80 -0.55 7.12
N GLN A 208 2.61 -1.05 5.89
CA GLN A 208 2.02 -0.27 4.81
C GLN A 208 0.61 0.21 5.17
N ALA A 209 -0.22 -0.68 5.73
CA ALA A 209 -1.56 -0.31 6.20
C ALA A 209 -1.51 0.71 7.35
N THR A 210 -0.55 0.56 8.27
CA THR A 210 -0.33 1.50 9.38
C THR A 210 0.02 2.90 8.86
N GLU A 211 0.98 3.00 7.94
CA GLU A 211 1.36 4.29 7.35
C GLU A 211 0.24 4.91 6.53
N ALA A 212 -0.55 4.11 5.82
CA ALA A 212 -1.73 4.59 5.11
C ALA A 212 -2.77 5.20 6.05
N ILE A 213 -3.13 4.50 7.15
CA ILE A 213 -4.06 5.02 8.16
C ILE A 213 -3.53 6.32 8.74
N LYS A 214 -2.25 6.36 9.15
CA LYS A 214 -1.64 7.59 9.66
C LYS A 214 -1.74 8.73 8.65
N ARG A 215 -1.44 8.48 7.36
CA ARG A 215 -1.50 9.52 6.32
C ARG A 215 -2.91 10.04 6.09
N LEU A 216 -3.89 9.15 6.02
CA LEU A 216 -5.29 9.51 5.80
C LEU A 216 -5.88 10.27 6.98
N CYS A 217 -5.45 9.93 8.20
CA CYS A 217 -5.88 10.59 9.43
C CYS A 217 -5.03 11.81 9.83
N GLY A 218 -4.02 12.19 9.03
CA GLY A 218 -3.14 13.31 9.36
C GLY A 218 -2.21 13.09 10.55
N LEU A 219 -1.98 11.84 10.96
CA LEU A 219 -1.11 11.47 12.08
C LEU A 219 0.35 11.45 11.62
N ASP A 220 1.28 11.93 12.46
CA ASP A 220 2.73 11.82 12.25
C ASP A 220 3.25 12.39 10.90
N PRO A 221 2.99 13.68 10.57
CA PRO A 221 3.35 14.27 9.26
C PRO A 221 4.83 14.10 8.86
N ASP A 222 5.73 13.92 9.82
CA ASP A 222 7.19 13.90 9.65
C ASP A 222 7.77 12.56 9.15
N ALA A 223 6.98 11.48 9.07
CA ALA A 223 7.44 10.16 8.64
C ALA A 223 7.87 10.06 7.15
N VAL A 224 7.70 11.13 6.38
CA VAL A 224 7.97 11.17 4.93
C VAL A 224 9.46 11.15 4.64
N GLY A 225 9.85 10.41 3.60
CA GLY A 225 11.25 10.32 3.18
C GLY A 225 12.15 9.57 4.17
N ARG A 226 11.59 8.70 5.01
CA ARG A 226 12.34 7.80 5.88
C ARG A 226 12.22 6.37 5.36
N LEU A 227 13.35 5.80 4.92
CA LEU A 227 13.44 4.39 4.56
C LEU A 227 13.60 3.56 5.83
N LEU A 228 12.59 2.75 6.14
CA LEU A 228 12.63 1.76 7.20
C LEU A 228 13.06 0.42 6.60
N MET A 229 13.98 -0.27 7.27
CA MET A 229 14.50 -1.57 6.86
C MET A 229 14.39 -2.56 8.01
N TYR A 230 13.91 -3.76 7.70
CA TYR A 230 13.74 -4.86 8.63
C TYR A 230 14.58 -6.06 8.19
N ASP A 231 15.45 -6.54 9.06
CA ASP A 231 16.11 -7.84 8.91
C ASP A 231 15.36 -8.86 9.79
N SER A 232 14.49 -9.67 9.18
CA SER A 232 13.72 -10.69 9.89
C SER A 232 14.53 -11.91 10.33
N LEU A 233 15.74 -12.10 9.78
CA LEU A 233 16.62 -13.18 10.22
C LEU A 233 17.23 -12.85 11.59
N ARG A 234 17.55 -11.57 11.81
CA ARG A 234 18.15 -11.08 13.07
C ARG A 234 17.15 -10.42 14.01
N GLY A 235 16.01 -9.97 13.51
CA GLY A 235 15.03 -9.17 14.25
C GLY A 235 15.39 -7.68 14.35
N ASP A 236 16.30 -7.20 13.50
CA ASP A 236 16.85 -5.84 13.60
C ASP A 236 16.09 -4.83 12.74
N TRP A 237 15.92 -3.61 13.26
CA TRP A 237 15.38 -2.47 12.54
C TRP A 237 16.44 -1.41 12.29
N ARG A 238 16.43 -0.84 11.09
CA ARG A 238 17.25 0.33 10.73
C ARG A 238 16.38 1.35 10.02
N SER A 239 16.69 2.63 10.20
CA SER A 239 16.05 3.69 9.43
C SER A 239 17.07 4.66 8.89
N ILE A 240 16.83 5.16 7.68
CA ILE A 240 17.68 6.14 7.00
C ILE A 240 16.78 7.25 6.46
N ARG A 241 17.18 8.51 6.67
CA ARG A 241 16.51 9.65 6.05
C ARG A 241 17.00 9.83 4.62
N VAL A 242 16.07 9.94 3.70
CA VAL A 242 16.30 10.08 2.27
C VAL A 242 16.05 11.54 1.88
N PRO A 243 17.08 12.28 1.44
CA PRO A 243 16.90 13.65 0.97
C PRO A 243 16.21 13.66 -0.40
N ARG A 244 15.44 14.72 -0.66
CA ARG A 244 15.01 15.07 -2.02
C ARG A 244 16.25 15.41 -2.86
N ASP A 245 16.37 14.80 -4.03
CA ASP A 245 17.38 15.17 -5.02
C ASP A 245 16.88 16.38 -5.84
N PRO A 246 17.55 17.55 -5.78
CA PRO A 246 17.16 18.73 -6.55
C PRO A 246 17.18 18.53 -8.07
N ALA A 247 17.99 17.59 -8.58
CA ALA A 247 18.12 17.30 -10.00
C ALA A 247 17.23 16.12 -10.46
N CYS A 248 16.40 15.57 -9.59
CA CYS A 248 15.60 14.38 -9.89
C CYS A 248 14.65 14.64 -11.08
N PRO A 249 14.70 13.84 -12.16
CA PRO A 249 13.88 14.07 -13.35
C PRO A 249 12.38 13.93 -13.08
N VAL A 250 12.01 13.27 -11.99
CA VAL A 250 10.61 13.05 -11.59
C VAL A 250 10.13 14.12 -10.60
N CYS A 251 10.98 14.66 -9.72
CA CYS A 251 10.55 15.58 -8.66
C CYS A 251 11.08 17.00 -8.71
N HIS A 252 12.00 17.33 -9.62
CA HIS A 252 12.62 18.65 -9.63
C HIS A 252 11.60 19.79 -9.88
N ALA A 253 10.64 19.60 -10.79
CA ALA A 253 9.71 20.64 -11.23
C ALA A 253 8.56 20.96 -10.25
N ARG A 254 8.68 20.55 -8.98
CA ARG A 254 7.66 20.73 -7.94
C ARG A 254 8.02 21.82 -6.95
#